data_AF-A0A4P2QWG7-F1
#
_entry.id   AF-A0A4P2QWG7-F1
#
_cell.length_a   1.000
_cell.length_b   1.000
_cell.length_c   1.000
_cell.angle_alpha   90.00
_cell.angle_beta   90.00
_cell.angle_gamma   90.00
#
_symmetry.space_group_name_H-M   'P 1'
#
loop_
_entity.id
_entity.type
_entity.pdbx_description
1 polymer ?
#
loop_
_entity_poly.entity_id
_entity_poly.type
_entity_poly.pdbx_seq_one_letter_code
_entity_poly.pdbx_strand_id
1 'polypeptide(L)'
;MQTMKDLQLLLTPYGDREPVLKDGLSSDAAAQQDVAGKADNTLEHFWEETGDPDDLEAQRWGVIAPEGAAGDRLIALIQPLIDARRDAQDGHEVKLYRVPPAMSPEEAARWRKQHFDVSVELARDLPRYQLLLGDLHEVPLALQQYQSIDGFVGRLCFQREREYEAYVDKVLRRERARAEIAGSAKFYTVHDGTAATMMGYRSLTQPALAQLKKYRIDAADLGDQEAPSPDEFLQAVRSPEPTVLFTVSHGAGAPRGGWKSEGDQRDRQGAMSFGREGKLTGGDLGDAPFLPGGIWFMLACYGGGTPDVSAYRHWLDRLKQSGQFGGQAQSVLAGLPQSGQRPFIARLPQVALANPNGPLAVMGHIDLAWTYSFEERDTGKAVSRPSKFVDVIRTALETSRVGSSFRELLKASLLTNAELTSLYDKAEREGAAHAPDSARLGHLWMLRQDLSGYVLLGDPAVRLPAARRRLKKDAASEAEPRAPEVQSGAAAKAAASPSAGARAEAPTRLPPDMDIDDVERAIGKVLSGSPINAVANEHGVEPAKLRELKDIYKAAGRAALGTR
;
A
#
# COMPACT_ATOMS: atom_id res chain seq x y z
N MET A 1 -25.74 -24.48 -36.67
CA MET A 1 -24.76 -24.88 -35.64
C MET A 1 -24.04 -23.62 -35.20
N GLN A 2 -24.44 -23.04 -34.06
CA GLN A 2 -23.63 -22.04 -33.38
C GLN A 2 -22.36 -22.77 -32.94
N THR A 3 -21.22 -22.39 -33.48
CA THR A 3 -19.92 -22.85 -32.99
C THR A 3 -19.80 -22.39 -31.55
N MET A 4 -19.96 -23.32 -30.61
CA MET A 4 -19.58 -23.11 -29.21
C MET A 4 -18.10 -22.70 -29.24
N LYS A 5 -17.78 -21.51 -28.73
CA LYS A 5 -16.42 -20.97 -28.72
C LYS A 5 -15.69 -21.53 -27.50
N ASP A 6 -15.46 -22.84 -27.48
CA ASP A 6 -14.79 -23.50 -26.36
C ASP A 6 -13.38 -22.95 -26.15
N LEU A 7 -12.98 -22.79 -24.89
CA LEU A 7 -11.66 -22.28 -24.51
C LEU A 7 -10.61 -23.35 -24.82
N GLN A 8 -9.65 -23.04 -25.67
CA GLN A 8 -8.68 -24.02 -26.19
C GLN A 8 -7.36 -23.99 -25.42
N LEU A 9 -6.71 -25.15 -25.28
CA LEU A 9 -5.36 -25.27 -24.73
C LEU A 9 -4.31 -25.11 -25.85
N LEU A 10 -3.38 -24.17 -25.70
CA LEU A 10 -2.31 -23.89 -26.67
C LEU A 10 -1.09 -24.80 -26.44
N LEU A 11 -1.28 -26.12 -26.48
CA LEU A 11 -0.22 -27.12 -26.29
C LEU A 11 -0.33 -28.24 -27.32
N THR A 12 0.77 -28.54 -28.01
CA THR A 12 0.94 -29.74 -28.83
C THR A 12 2.10 -30.56 -28.28
N PRO A 13 2.01 -31.90 -28.19
CA PRO A 13 3.17 -32.72 -27.85
C PRO A 13 4.31 -32.48 -28.85
N TYR A 14 5.57 -32.56 -28.42
CA TYR A 14 6.71 -32.33 -29.33
C TYR A 14 6.73 -33.30 -30.52
N GLY A 15 6.30 -34.56 -30.29
CA GLY A 15 6.28 -35.61 -31.31
C GLY A 15 4.99 -35.66 -32.14
N ASP A 16 3.95 -34.91 -31.79
CA ASP A 16 2.63 -35.01 -32.40
C ASP A 16 2.08 -33.61 -32.68
N ARG A 17 1.64 -33.34 -33.91
CA ARG A 17 1.24 -31.98 -34.34
C ARG A 17 -0.20 -31.62 -33.96
N GLU A 18 -0.83 -32.44 -33.13
CA GLU A 18 -2.22 -32.28 -32.69
C GLU A 18 -2.30 -31.64 -31.30
N PRO A 19 -3.36 -30.87 -31.00
CA PRO A 19 -3.58 -30.30 -29.67
C PRO A 19 -3.70 -31.36 -28.58
N VAL A 20 -3.17 -31.07 -27.40
CA VAL A 20 -3.27 -31.95 -26.21
C VAL A 20 -4.71 -32.10 -25.73
N LEU A 21 -5.53 -31.05 -25.79
CA LEU A 21 -6.96 -31.10 -25.50
C LEU A 21 -7.75 -30.78 -26.77
N LYS A 22 -8.38 -31.80 -27.37
CA LYS A 22 -9.09 -31.68 -28.65
C LYS A 22 -10.41 -30.92 -28.54
N ASP A 23 -11.13 -31.13 -27.44
CA ASP A 23 -12.48 -30.60 -27.24
C ASP A 23 -12.48 -29.25 -26.49
N GLY A 24 -11.31 -28.77 -26.04
CA GLY A 24 -11.22 -27.57 -25.20
C GLY A 24 -12.01 -27.67 -23.88
N LEU A 25 -12.24 -26.54 -23.25
CA LEU A 25 -13.14 -26.38 -22.11
C LEU A 25 -14.42 -25.67 -22.58
N SER A 26 -15.58 -26.18 -22.17
CA SER A 26 -16.87 -25.54 -22.52
C SER A 26 -16.87 -24.07 -22.10
N SER A 27 -17.28 -23.22 -23.03
CA SER A 27 -17.46 -21.79 -22.79
C SER A 27 -18.77 -21.45 -22.10
N ASP A 28 -19.67 -22.40 -21.82
CA ASP A 28 -21.03 -22.13 -21.31
C ASP A 28 -21.04 -21.33 -19.99
N ALA A 29 -20.08 -21.60 -19.10
CA ALA A 29 -19.92 -20.84 -17.85
C ALA A 29 -19.28 -19.45 -18.05
N ALA A 30 -18.49 -19.28 -19.12
CA ALA A 30 -17.87 -17.99 -19.49
C ALA A 30 -18.78 -17.12 -20.37
N ALA A 31 -19.70 -17.74 -21.13
CA ALA A 31 -20.58 -17.12 -22.11
C ALA A 31 -21.82 -16.45 -21.47
N GLN A 32 -22.07 -16.64 -20.18
CA GLN A 32 -23.12 -15.92 -19.43
C GLN A 32 -22.76 -14.44 -19.18
N GLN A 33 -21.64 -13.95 -19.71
CA GLN A 33 -21.29 -12.53 -19.69
C GLN A 33 -21.87 -11.84 -20.94
N ASP A 34 -22.89 -11.00 -20.75
CA ASP A 34 -23.45 -10.17 -21.82
C ASP A 34 -22.33 -9.31 -22.44
N VAL A 35 -22.09 -9.54 -23.73
CA VAL A 35 -21.12 -8.78 -24.54
C VAL A 35 -21.84 -7.56 -25.09
N ALA A 36 -21.62 -6.39 -24.50
CA ALA A 36 -22.10 -5.12 -25.05
C ALA A 36 -21.10 -4.58 -26.11
N GLY A 37 -21.62 -4.23 -27.29
CA GLY A 37 -21.06 -3.22 -28.22
C GLY A 37 -19.89 -3.64 -29.13
N LYS A 38 -20.10 -3.58 -30.45
CA LYS A 38 -19.00 -3.49 -31.43
C LYS A 38 -18.58 -2.02 -31.56
N ALA A 39 -17.30 -1.71 -31.38
CA ALA A 39 -16.74 -0.38 -31.58
C ALA A 39 -16.29 -0.13 -33.03
N ASP A 40 -16.42 1.13 -33.46
CA ASP A 40 -15.96 1.68 -34.74
C ASP A 40 -14.49 2.13 -34.62
N ASN A 41 -13.70 1.94 -35.69
CA ASN A 41 -12.27 1.72 -35.57
C ASN A 41 -11.44 2.83 -36.24
N THR A 42 -10.93 3.77 -35.44
CA THR A 42 -9.94 4.76 -35.86
C THR A 42 -8.73 4.71 -34.93
N LEU A 43 -7.59 4.26 -35.47
CA LEU A 43 -6.33 4.08 -34.76
C LEU A 43 -5.68 5.44 -34.45
N GLU A 44 -5.81 5.93 -33.21
CA GLU A 44 -4.99 7.04 -32.70
C GLU A 44 -4.42 6.73 -31.29
N HIS A 45 -3.19 6.21 -31.29
CA HIS A 45 -2.07 6.34 -30.34
C HIS A 45 -2.21 6.20 -28.79
N PHE A 46 -1.18 5.57 -28.21
CA PHE A 46 -1.17 4.76 -26.97
C PHE A 46 -0.97 5.44 -25.59
N TRP A 47 -1.51 4.84 -24.51
CA TRP A 47 -0.81 4.71 -23.21
C TRP A 47 0.28 3.64 -23.22
N GLU A 48 1.34 3.80 -22.43
CA GLU A 48 2.48 2.90 -22.46
C GLU A 48 2.75 2.35 -21.04
N GLU A 49 2.41 1.09 -20.79
CA GLU A 49 2.67 0.41 -19.50
C GLU A 49 4.17 0.43 -19.16
N THR A 50 5.02 0.33 -20.19
CA THR A 50 6.48 0.46 -20.12
C THR A 50 6.97 1.90 -20.10
N GLY A 51 6.09 2.86 -20.39
CA GLY A 51 6.40 4.28 -20.44
C GLY A 51 6.53 4.89 -19.04
N ASP A 52 6.95 6.16 -19.01
CA ASP A 52 7.08 6.89 -17.76
C ASP A 52 5.67 7.02 -17.12
N PRO A 53 5.43 6.50 -15.89
CA PRO A 53 4.13 6.62 -15.25
C PRO A 53 3.76 8.09 -15.00
N ASP A 54 4.72 9.01 -15.01
CA ASP A 54 4.51 10.43 -14.82
C ASP A 54 4.07 11.19 -16.09
N ASP A 55 4.25 10.59 -17.26
CA ASP A 55 3.85 11.18 -18.53
C ASP A 55 2.33 11.16 -18.66
N LEU A 56 1.67 12.30 -18.42
CA LEU A 56 0.21 12.34 -18.44
C LEU A 56 -0.36 12.22 -19.84
N GLU A 57 0.39 12.67 -20.84
CA GLU A 57 0.02 12.49 -22.24
C GLU A 57 -0.04 11.00 -22.49
N ALA A 58 1.07 10.28 -22.36
CA ALA A 58 1.06 8.83 -22.56
C ALA A 58 0.03 8.15 -21.65
N GLN A 59 0.05 8.37 -20.34
CA GLN A 59 -0.80 7.61 -19.41
C GLN A 59 -2.30 7.96 -19.46
N ARG A 60 -2.69 9.08 -20.08
CA ARG A 60 -4.06 9.61 -20.16
C ARG A 60 -4.74 9.86 -18.81
N TRP A 61 -5.72 10.74 -18.81
CA TRP A 61 -6.55 11.09 -17.66
C TRP A 61 -8.04 11.02 -18.00
N GLY A 62 -8.85 10.52 -17.07
CA GLY A 62 -10.28 10.31 -17.25
C GLY A 62 -11.08 10.47 -15.97
N VAL A 63 -12.39 10.60 -16.12
CA VAL A 63 -13.34 10.81 -15.02
C VAL A 63 -14.33 9.67 -14.94
N ILE A 64 -14.60 9.23 -13.71
CA ILE A 64 -15.66 8.28 -13.40
C ILE A 64 -16.68 9.00 -12.50
N ALA A 65 -17.92 9.15 -12.97
CA ALA A 65 -18.96 9.89 -12.28
C ALA A 65 -20.25 9.07 -12.11
N PRO A 66 -21.11 9.37 -11.10
CA PRO A 66 -22.39 8.70 -10.92
C PRO A 66 -23.30 8.89 -12.13
N GLU A 67 -24.18 7.96 -12.44
CA GLU A 67 -25.23 8.18 -13.45
C GLU A 67 -26.23 9.29 -13.07
N GLY A 68 -26.87 9.89 -14.09
CA GLY A 68 -27.92 10.88 -13.91
C GLY A 68 -27.47 12.31 -13.53
N ALA A 69 -28.45 13.15 -13.19
CA ALA A 69 -28.23 14.59 -13.00
C ALA A 69 -27.20 14.95 -11.92
N ALA A 70 -27.05 14.11 -10.89
CA ALA A 70 -26.04 14.31 -9.86
C ALA A 70 -24.61 14.24 -10.44
N GLY A 71 -24.32 13.24 -11.26
CA GLY A 71 -23.02 13.14 -11.93
C GLY A 71 -22.79 14.25 -12.95
N ASP A 72 -23.83 14.69 -13.68
CA ASP A 72 -23.71 15.80 -14.64
C ASP A 72 -23.30 17.09 -13.92
N ARG A 73 -23.90 17.33 -12.74
CA ARG A 73 -23.59 18.47 -11.88
C ARG A 73 -22.16 18.39 -11.35
N LEU A 74 -21.70 17.23 -10.90
CA LEU A 74 -20.32 17.04 -10.42
C LEU A 74 -19.28 17.27 -11.54
N ILE A 75 -19.55 16.79 -12.75
CA ILE A 75 -18.68 17.02 -13.92
C ILE A 75 -18.61 18.52 -14.22
N ALA A 76 -19.75 19.21 -14.23
CA ALA A 76 -19.80 20.65 -14.48
C ALA A 76 -18.98 21.46 -13.47
N LEU A 77 -19.02 21.09 -12.18
CA LEU A 77 -18.24 21.75 -11.12
C LEU A 77 -16.72 21.62 -11.30
N ILE A 78 -16.26 20.53 -11.93
CA ILE A 78 -14.83 20.29 -12.16
C ILE A 78 -14.41 20.53 -13.62
N GLN A 79 -15.27 21.11 -14.46
CA GLN A 79 -14.97 21.36 -15.87
C GLN A 79 -13.64 22.11 -16.08
N PRO A 80 -13.27 23.13 -15.28
CA PRO A 80 -11.96 23.78 -15.43
C PRO A 80 -10.77 22.84 -15.22
N LEU A 81 -10.92 21.81 -14.37
CA LEU A 81 -9.89 20.77 -14.19
C LEU A 81 -9.86 19.83 -15.39
N ILE A 82 -11.02 19.43 -15.92
CA ILE A 82 -11.13 18.59 -17.12
C ILE A 82 -10.43 19.26 -18.30
N ASP A 83 -10.69 20.55 -18.52
CA ASP A 83 -10.09 21.35 -19.60
C ASP A 83 -8.55 21.41 -19.42
N ALA A 84 -8.08 21.70 -18.21
CA ALA A 84 -6.64 21.72 -17.92
C ALA A 84 -5.98 20.35 -18.08
N ARG A 85 -6.68 19.25 -17.78
CA ARG A 85 -6.16 17.89 -17.97
C ARG A 85 -6.13 17.50 -19.43
N ARG A 86 -7.13 17.89 -20.23
CA ARG A 86 -7.13 17.78 -21.68
C ARG A 86 -5.91 18.48 -22.29
N ASP A 87 -5.64 19.72 -21.90
CA ASP A 87 -4.46 20.46 -22.36
C ASP A 87 -3.16 19.78 -21.93
N ALA A 88 -3.11 19.23 -20.72
CA ALA A 88 -1.93 18.52 -20.19
C ALA A 88 -1.69 17.14 -20.83
N GLN A 89 -2.60 16.66 -21.67
CA GLN A 89 -2.46 15.44 -22.47
C GLN A 89 -2.58 15.74 -23.97
N ASP A 90 -1.98 16.84 -24.44
CA ASP A 90 -1.91 17.25 -25.86
C ASP A 90 -3.28 17.35 -26.57
N GLY A 91 -4.30 17.79 -25.83
CA GLY A 91 -5.64 17.98 -26.37
C GLY A 91 -6.45 16.69 -26.56
N HIS A 92 -5.87 15.51 -26.28
CA HIS A 92 -6.57 14.23 -26.33
C HIS A 92 -7.84 14.24 -25.46
N GLU A 93 -8.90 13.60 -25.94
CA GLU A 93 -10.18 13.57 -25.24
C GLU A 93 -10.06 12.98 -23.82
N VAL A 94 -10.67 13.64 -22.84
CA VAL A 94 -10.84 13.10 -21.50
C VAL A 94 -12.03 12.17 -21.50
N LYS A 95 -11.78 10.87 -21.31
CA LYS A 95 -12.85 9.87 -21.26
C LYS A 95 -13.70 10.03 -20.00
N LEU A 96 -15.02 10.01 -20.18
CA LEU A 96 -16.01 10.08 -19.11
C LEU A 96 -16.74 8.74 -19.01
N TYR A 97 -16.72 8.15 -17.82
CA TYR A 97 -17.43 6.91 -17.52
C TYR A 97 -18.55 7.18 -16.52
N ARG A 98 -19.71 6.57 -16.74
CA ARG A 98 -20.85 6.65 -15.83
C ARG A 98 -21.04 5.33 -15.09
N VAL A 99 -21.40 5.45 -13.81
CA VAL A 99 -21.42 4.33 -12.88
C VAL A 99 -22.74 4.32 -12.11
N PRO A 100 -23.43 3.17 -12.01
CA PRO A 100 -24.59 3.04 -11.15
C PRO A 100 -24.18 3.00 -9.66
N PRO A 101 -25.03 3.49 -8.75
CA PRO A 101 -24.75 3.47 -7.32
C PRO A 101 -24.73 2.04 -6.78
N ALA A 102 -23.95 1.81 -5.73
CA ALA A 102 -23.77 0.52 -5.03
C ALA A 102 -23.32 -0.66 -5.92
N MET A 103 -22.17 -1.24 -5.60
CA MET A 103 -21.65 -2.44 -6.27
C MET A 103 -20.90 -3.30 -5.28
N SER A 104 -21.11 -4.61 -5.37
CA SER A 104 -20.22 -5.62 -4.82
C SER A 104 -18.87 -5.64 -5.56
N PRO A 105 -17.82 -6.22 -4.97
CA PRO A 105 -16.54 -6.44 -5.65
C PRO A 105 -16.66 -7.20 -6.98
N GLU A 106 -17.59 -8.17 -7.07
CA GLU A 106 -17.84 -8.92 -8.30
C GLU A 106 -18.49 -8.04 -9.37
N GLU A 107 -19.48 -7.24 -9.00
CA GLU A 107 -20.13 -6.29 -9.91
C GLU A 107 -19.17 -5.22 -10.40
N ALA A 108 -18.28 -4.71 -9.54
CA ALA A 108 -17.22 -3.79 -9.95
C ALA A 108 -16.26 -4.42 -10.97
N ALA A 109 -15.88 -5.69 -10.77
CA ALA A 109 -15.06 -6.43 -11.72
C ALA A 109 -15.77 -6.65 -13.05
N ARG A 110 -17.08 -6.92 -13.01
CA ARG A 110 -17.93 -7.07 -14.20
C ARG A 110 -18.12 -5.75 -14.93
N TRP A 111 -18.39 -4.66 -14.19
CA TRP A 111 -18.53 -3.31 -14.74
C TRP A 111 -17.29 -2.90 -15.52
N ARG A 112 -16.09 -3.15 -14.96
CA ARG A 112 -14.85 -2.83 -15.67
C ARG A 112 -14.79 -3.52 -17.04
N LYS A 113 -15.04 -4.83 -17.06
CA LYS A 113 -15.05 -5.62 -18.30
C LYS A 113 -16.11 -5.18 -19.31
N GLN A 114 -17.25 -4.66 -18.83
CA GLN A 114 -18.42 -4.32 -19.65
C GLN A 114 -18.55 -2.83 -20.02
N HIS A 115 -17.82 -1.95 -19.37
CA HIS A 115 -17.95 -0.51 -19.59
C HIS A 115 -16.61 0.21 -19.68
N PHE A 116 -15.61 -0.19 -18.89
CA PHE A 116 -14.30 0.44 -18.93
C PHE A 116 -13.48 -0.11 -20.10
N ASP A 117 -13.35 -1.44 -20.19
CA ASP A 117 -12.52 -2.14 -21.16
C ASP A 117 -13.19 -2.31 -22.55
N VAL A 118 -14.51 -2.05 -22.67
CA VAL A 118 -15.30 -2.43 -23.87
C VAL A 118 -15.00 -1.62 -25.12
N SER A 119 -14.65 -0.35 -24.97
CA SER A 119 -14.46 0.56 -26.10
C SER A 119 -13.03 0.59 -26.62
N VAL A 120 -12.17 -0.35 -26.20
CA VAL A 120 -10.75 -0.28 -26.48
C VAL A 120 -10.25 -1.57 -27.12
N GLU A 121 -9.64 -1.47 -28.30
CA GLU A 121 -8.94 -2.62 -28.88
C GLU A 121 -7.66 -2.94 -28.08
N LEU A 122 -7.12 -1.94 -27.39
CA LEU A 122 -5.90 -2.03 -26.60
C LEU A 122 -6.06 -1.21 -25.31
N ALA A 123 -5.46 -1.66 -24.21
CA ALA A 123 -5.51 -0.95 -22.90
C ALA A 123 -5.07 0.53 -22.97
N ARG A 124 -4.36 0.89 -24.05
CA ARG A 124 -3.84 2.21 -24.42
C ARG A 124 -4.85 3.31 -24.69
N ASP A 125 -6.11 2.94 -24.86
CA ASP A 125 -7.19 3.92 -24.99
C ASP A 125 -7.89 4.13 -23.64
N LEU A 126 -7.37 3.58 -22.53
CA LEU A 126 -7.94 3.74 -21.20
C LEU A 126 -7.18 4.81 -20.41
N PRO A 127 -7.87 5.62 -19.59
CA PRO A 127 -7.20 6.55 -18.70
C PRO A 127 -6.53 5.82 -17.53
N ARG A 128 -5.21 6.02 -17.33
CA ARG A 128 -4.53 5.50 -16.14
C ARG A 128 -4.84 6.31 -14.94
N TYR A 129 -4.78 7.63 -15.11
CA TYR A 129 -5.23 8.54 -14.09
C TYR A 129 -6.74 8.64 -14.14
N GLN A 130 -7.39 8.19 -13.06
CA GLN A 130 -8.85 8.12 -12.99
C GLN A 130 -9.32 8.93 -11.78
N LEU A 131 -10.10 9.96 -12.03
CA LEU A 131 -10.73 10.75 -10.98
C LEU A 131 -12.18 10.31 -10.79
N LEU A 132 -12.47 9.76 -9.62
CA LEU A 132 -13.82 9.41 -9.20
C LEU A 132 -14.50 10.63 -8.58
N LEU A 133 -15.74 10.91 -8.99
CA LEU A 133 -16.56 11.97 -8.41
C LEU A 133 -17.67 11.38 -7.55
N GLY A 134 -17.90 11.98 -6.38
CA GLY A 134 -19.01 11.60 -5.51
C GLY A 134 -18.59 10.71 -4.34
N ASP A 135 -19.54 10.53 -3.42
CA ASP A 135 -19.35 9.79 -2.19
C ASP A 135 -19.45 8.26 -2.40
N LEU A 136 -19.20 7.46 -1.37
CA LEU A 136 -19.12 6.00 -1.45
C LEU A 136 -20.43 5.31 -1.87
N HIS A 137 -21.58 5.95 -1.63
CA HIS A 137 -22.89 5.44 -2.06
C HIS A 137 -23.22 5.80 -3.52
N GLU A 138 -22.58 6.84 -4.08
CA GLU A 138 -22.78 7.27 -5.47
C GLU A 138 -21.79 6.56 -6.41
N VAL A 139 -20.52 6.47 -6.00
CA VAL A 139 -19.49 5.66 -6.67
C VAL A 139 -18.90 4.69 -5.65
N PRO A 140 -19.15 3.37 -5.76
CA PRO A 140 -18.79 2.38 -4.75
C PRO A 140 -17.30 2.31 -4.42
N LEU A 141 -16.97 1.98 -3.16
CA LEU A 141 -15.60 1.70 -2.72
C LEU A 141 -14.97 0.56 -3.54
N ALA A 142 -15.75 -0.51 -3.78
CA ALA A 142 -15.32 -1.68 -4.53
C ALA A 142 -14.79 -1.30 -5.92
N LEU A 143 -15.43 -0.33 -6.58
CA LEU A 143 -14.97 0.16 -7.87
C LEU A 143 -13.63 0.89 -7.77
N GLN A 144 -13.46 1.78 -6.77
CA GLN A 144 -12.18 2.47 -6.56
C GLN A 144 -11.05 1.46 -6.30
N GLN A 145 -11.29 0.48 -5.44
CA GLN A 145 -10.30 -0.56 -5.13
C GLN A 145 -9.96 -1.41 -6.36
N TYR A 146 -10.95 -1.80 -7.16
CA TYR A 146 -10.74 -2.63 -8.34
C TYR A 146 -10.03 -1.87 -9.47
N GLN A 147 -10.40 -0.61 -9.72
CA GLN A 147 -9.71 0.23 -10.70
C GLN A 147 -8.26 0.53 -10.30
N SER A 148 -7.95 0.54 -9.00
CA SER A 148 -6.60 0.80 -8.49
C SER A 148 -5.63 -0.38 -8.62
N ILE A 149 -6.08 -1.52 -9.17
CA ILE A 149 -5.21 -2.69 -9.43
C ILE A 149 -4.08 -2.31 -10.40
N ASP A 150 -4.39 -1.56 -11.45
CA ASP A 150 -3.45 -1.12 -12.49
C ASP A 150 -3.57 0.38 -12.84
N GLY A 151 -4.68 1.02 -12.46
CA GLY A 151 -4.91 2.45 -12.56
C GLY A 151 -4.35 3.27 -11.39
N PHE A 152 -4.24 4.57 -11.63
CA PHE A 152 -3.91 5.63 -10.67
C PHE A 152 -5.18 6.37 -10.29
N VAL A 153 -5.84 5.91 -9.22
CA VAL A 153 -7.21 6.32 -8.92
C VAL A 153 -7.25 7.28 -7.73
N GLY A 154 -7.82 8.46 -7.94
CA GLY A 154 -8.16 9.41 -6.87
C GLY A 154 -9.67 9.66 -6.81
N ARG A 155 -10.15 10.26 -5.71
CA ARG A 155 -11.57 10.58 -5.53
C ARG A 155 -11.76 12.02 -5.04
N LEU A 156 -12.73 12.73 -5.62
CA LEU A 156 -13.28 13.97 -5.08
C LEU A 156 -14.69 13.78 -4.56
N CYS A 157 -14.84 14.00 -3.26
CA CYS A 157 -16.12 14.02 -2.57
C CYS A 157 -16.12 15.23 -1.64
N PHE A 158 -17.07 16.14 -1.81
CA PHE A 158 -17.29 17.25 -0.88
C PHE A 158 -18.77 17.37 -0.54
N GLN A 159 -19.09 17.99 0.59
CA GLN A 159 -20.48 18.19 1.02
C GLN A 159 -21.14 19.35 0.29
N ARG A 160 -20.36 20.35 -0.18
CA ARG A 160 -20.86 21.58 -0.79
C ARG A 160 -20.18 21.83 -2.13
N GLU A 161 -20.91 22.35 -3.10
CA GLU A 161 -20.41 22.59 -4.46
C GLU A 161 -19.21 23.55 -4.51
N ARG A 162 -19.25 24.63 -3.73
CA ARG A 162 -18.13 25.58 -3.59
C ARG A 162 -16.81 24.93 -3.13
N GLU A 163 -16.87 23.76 -2.49
CA GLU A 163 -15.67 23.03 -2.08
C GLU A 163 -14.97 22.37 -3.28
N TYR A 164 -15.73 21.94 -4.30
CA TYR A 164 -15.18 21.48 -5.58
C TYR A 164 -14.48 22.63 -6.30
N GLU A 165 -15.14 23.78 -6.41
CA GLU A 165 -14.57 24.98 -7.05
C GLU A 165 -13.28 25.43 -6.34
N ALA A 166 -13.28 25.50 -5.01
CA ALA A 166 -12.11 25.87 -4.22
C ALA A 166 -10.95 24.88 -4.38
N TYR A 167 -11.25 23.57 -4.45
CA TYR A 167 -10.25 22.55 -4.71
C TYR A 167 -9.63 22.72 -6.12
N VAL A 168 -10.47 22.86 -7.14
CA VAL A 168 -10.04 22.99 -8.54
C VAL A 168 -9.19 24.25 -8.73
N ASP A 169 -9.64 25.40 -8.23
CA ASP A 169 -8.87 26.64 -8.29
C ASP A 169 -7.50 26.49 -7.59
N LYS A 170 -7.48 25.88 -6.39
CA LYS A 170 -6.23 25.61 -5.68
C LYS A 170 -5.28 24.73 -6.50
N VAL A 171 -5.76 23.63 -7.09
CA VAL A 171 -4.94 22.73 -7.90
C VAL A 171 -4.33 23.49 -9.08
N LEU A 172 -5.16 24.18 -9.89
CA LEU A 172 -4.69 24.89 -11.08
C LEU A 172 -3.75 26.05 -10.74
N ARG A 173 -3.99 26.74 -9.62
CA ARG A 173 -3.08 27.77 -9.11
C ARG A 173 -1.74 27.20 -8.69
N ARG A 174 -1.73 26.07 -7.96
CA ARG A 174 -0.50 25.43 -7.46
C ARG A 174 0.32 24.77 -8.56
N GLU A 175 -0.31 24.21 -9.59
CA GLU A 175 0.42 23.65 -10.72
C GLU A 175 1.17 24.70 -11.54
N ARG A 176 0.64 25.93 -11.59
CA ARG A 176 1.31 27.09 -12.21
C ARG A 176 2.44 27.64 -11.33
N ALA A 177 2.29 27.57 -10.01
CA ALA A 177 3.27 28.06 -9.05
C ALA A 177 4.27 26.95 -8.65
N ARG A 178 5.34 26.76 -9.44
CA ARG A 178 6.45 25.87 -9.03
C ARG A 178 7.32 26.56 -7.98
N ALA A 179 7.61 25.87 -6.87
CA ALA A 179 8.60 26.34 -5.92
C ALA A 179 10.04 26.04 -6.39
N GLU A 180 10.97 26.93 -6.07
CA GLU A 180 12.41 26.74 -6.32
C GLU A 180 13.08 25.88 -5.24
N ILE A 181 12.39 25.61 -4.14
CA ILE A 181 12.89 24.79 -3.03
C ILE A 181 12.50 23.33 -3.20
N ALA A 182 13.37 22.43 -2.76
CA ALA A 182 13.06 21.00 -2.67
C ALA A 182 11.99 20.75 -1.60
N GLY A 183 11.20 19.69 -1.76
CA GLY A 183 10.24 19.28 -0.75
C GLY A 183 10.91 18.55 0.42
N SER A 184 10.24 18.55 1.58
CA SER A 184 10.64 17.80 2.77
C SER A 184 9.53 16.87 3.24
N ALA A 185 9.92 15.82 3.99
CA ALA A 185 8.97 14.97 4.71
C ALA A 185 8.78 15.48 6.14
N LYS A 186 7.55 15.42 6.64
CA LYS A 186 7.25 15.65 8.06
C LYS A 186 6.47 14.45 8.58
N PHE A 187 6.93 13.85 9.66
CA PHE A 187 6.25 12.76 10.35
C PHE A 187 5.64 13.31 11.64
N TYR A 188 4.44 12.86 11.99
CA TYR A 188 3.83 13.16 13.28
C TYR A 188 3.14 11.91 13.80
N THR A 189 3.62 11.35 14.92
CA THR A 189 2.95 10.24 15.59
C THR A 189 2.27 10.75 16.85
N VAL A 190 0.98 10.48 17.01
CA VAL A 190 0.28 10.82 18.25
C VAL A 190 0.71 9.83 19.34
N HIS A 191 1.47 10.31 20.32
CA HIS A 191 1.92 9.51 21.46
C HIS A 191 0.86 9.45 22.57
N ASP A 192 -0.28 8.80 22.33
CA ASP A 192 -1.41 8.72 23.27
C ASP A 192 -1.28 7.61 24.35
N GLY A 193 -0.11 6.98 24.43
CA GLY A 193 0.18 5.89 25.38
C GLY A 193 -0.43 4.53 25.01
N THR A 194 -1.10 4.39 23.87
CA THR A 194 -1.67 3.10 23.44
C THR A 194 -0.64 2.22 22.74
N ALA A 195 -0.84 0.90 22.80
CA ALA A 195 0.04 -0.06 22.11
C ALA A 195 0.10 0.16 20.59
N ALA A 196 -1.02 0.59 19.98
CA ALA A 196 -1.10 0.80 18.54
C ALA A 196 -0.21 1.96 18.06
N THR A 197 -0.28 3.12 18.72
CA THR A 197 0.54 4.29 18.35
C THR A 197 2.00 4.10 18.70
N MET A 198 2.31 3.45 19.84
CA MET A 198 3.67 3.05 20.17
C MET A 198 4.27 2.11 19.11
N MET A 199 3.49 1.14 18.62
CA MET A 199 3.93 0.21 17.58
C MET A 199 4.06 0.90 16.22
N GLY A 200 3.12 1.80 15.87
CA GLY A 200 3.26 2.65 14.69
C GLY A 200 4.54 3.49 14.73
N TYR A 201 4.88 4.05 15.88
CA TYR A 201 6.14 4.79 16.02
C TYR A 201 7.37 3.90 15.81
N ARG A 202 7.46 2.78 16.54
CA ARG A 202 8.65 1.91 16.55
C ARG A 202 8.82 1.07 15.29
N SER A 203 7.73 0.59 14.71
CA SER A 203 7.75 -0.33 13.57
C SER A 203 7.58 0.37 12.21
N LEU A 204 7.10 1.62 12.20
CA LEU A 204 6.90 2.38 10.96
C LEU A 204 7.64 3.72 10.96
N THR A 205 7.34 4.65 11.87
CA THR A 205 7.89 6.02 11.84
C THR A 205 9.41 6.04 11.97
N GLN A 206 9.98 5.46 13.03
CA GLN A 206 11.44 5.47 13.24
C GLN A 206 12.20 4.75 12.12
N PRO A 207 11.80 3.53 11.70
CA PRO A 207 12.45 2.87 10.56
C PRO A 207 12.32 3.65 9.25
N ALA A 208 11.19 4.32 8.99
CA ALA A 208 10.98 5.13 7.80
C ALA A 208 11.92 6.34 7.77
N LEU A 209 12.04 7.09 8.86
CA LEU A 209 12.99 8.20 9.00
C LEU A 209 14.43 7.72 8.77
N ALA A 210 14.81 6.58 9.35
CA ALA A 210 16.12 5.99 9.14
C ALA A 210 16.38 5.60 7.67
N GLN A 211 15.38 5.10 6.95
CA GLN A 211 15.49 4.80 5.52
C GLN A 211 15.58 6.08 4.67
N LEU A 212 14.73 7.08 4.91
CA LEU A 212 14.75 8.36 4.18
C LEU A 212 16.09 9.08 4.32
N LYS A 213 16.72 9.01 5.51
CA LYS A 213 18.08 9.53 5.73
C LYS A 213 19.12 8.89 4.80
N LYS A 214 19.01 7.58 4.51
CA LYS A 214 19.90 6.89 3.55
C LYS A 214 19.74 7.43 2.12
N TYR A 215 18.53 7.84 1.75
CA TYR A 215 18.24 8.53 0.49
C TYR A 215 18.58 10.02 0.50
N ARG A 216 19.18 10.53 1.59
CA ARG A 216 19.48 11.96 1.81
C ARG A 216 18.24 12.85 1.71
N ILE A 217 17.06 12.31 2.00
CA ILE A 217 15.81 13.08 2.05
C ILE A 217 15.74 13.81 3.38
N ASP A 218 15.38 15.09 3.35
CA ASP A 218 15.10 15.86 4.55
C ASP A 218 13.76 15.41 5.13
N ALA A 219 13.79 14.89 6.35
CA ALA A 219 12.65 14.33 7.04
C ALA A 219 12.71 14.68 8.53
N ALA A 220 11.68 15.36 9.02
CA ALA A 220 11.55 15.73 10.43
C ALA A 220 10.54 14.82 11.14
N ASP A 221 10.85 14.45 12.38
CA ASP A 221 9.90 13.86 13.34
C ASP A 221 9.34 14.99 14.20
N LEU A 222 8.03 15.16 14.19
CA LEU A 222 7.32 16.24 14.86
C LEU A 222 6.45 15.69 16.00
N GLY A 223 6.10 16.57 16.94
CA GLY A 223 5.22 16.25 18.04
C GLY A 223 5.98 15.88 19.31
N ASP A 224 5.45 16.32 20.44
CA ASP A 224 5.90 15.87 21.75
C ASP A 224 5.59 14.37 21.95
N GLN A 225 6.59 13.60 22.40
CA GLN A 225 6.48 12.15 22.59
C GLN A 225 5.80 11.74 23.90
N GLU A 226 5.55 12.70 24.79
CA GLU A 226 4.91 12.52 26.09
C GLU A 226 3.54 13.20 26.17
N ALA A 227 3.38 14.35 25.51
CA ALA A 227 2.19 15.21 25.58
C ALA A 227 1.71 15.65 24.17
N PRO A 228 1.06 14.76 23.39
CA PRO A 228 0.65 15.08 22.02
C PRO A 228 -0.38 16.22 21.98
N SER A 229 -0.09 17.28 21.21
CA SER A 229 -0.94 18.48 21.17
C SER A 229 -1.51 18.75 19.77
N PRO A 230 -2.85 18.87 19.62
CA PRO A 230 -3.48 19.33 18.38
C PRO A 230 -2.97 20.71 17.93
N ASP A 231 -2.74 21.63 18.86
CA ASP A 231 -2.30 22.99 18.55
C ASP A 231 -0.86 23.01 18.03
N GLU A 232 0.02 22.21 18.62
CA GLU A 232 1.40 22.02 18.14
C GLU A 232 1.40 21.45 16.72
N PHE A 233 0.60 20.42 16.48
CA PHE A 233 0.42 19.83 15.16
C PHE A 233 -0.04 20.88 14.14
N LEU A 234 -1.09 21.64 14.46
CA LEU A 234 -1.62 22.69 13.58
C LEU A 234 -0.60 23.80 13.31
N GLN A 235 0.22 24.16 14.29
CA GLN A 235 1.31 25.12 14.08
C GLN A 235 2.38 24.57 13.12
N ALA A 236 2.78 23.31 13.29
CA ALA A 236 3.83 22.71 12.48
C ALA A 236 3.44 22.54 11.00
N VAL A 237 2.16 22.28 10.70
CA VAL A 237 1.66 22.05 9.34
C VAL A 237 1.26 23.33 8.59
N ARG A 238 1.35 24.51 9.22
CA ARG A 238 1.05 25.81 8.58
C ARG A 238 2.16 26.32 7.67
N SER A 239 3.36 25.73 7.72
CA SER A 239 4.51 26.15 6.91
C SER A 239 4.17 26.09 5.40
N PRO A 240 4.54 27.11 4.59
CA PRO A 240 4.27 27.13 3.15
C PRO A 240 5.21 26.23 2.34
N GLU A 241 6.17 25.56 2.98
CA GLU A 241 7.12 24.67 2.33
C GLU A 241 6.42 23.47 1.68
N PRO A 242 6.80 23.07 0.45
CA PRO A 242 6.30 21.84 -0.16
C PRO A 242 6.62 20.64 0.73
N THR A 243 5.58 20.06 1.34
CA THR A 243 5.72 19.04 2.36
C THR A 243 4.91 17.79 2.01
N VAL A 244 5.53 16.61 2.19
CA VAL A 244 4.79 15.35 2.35
C VAL A 244 4.65 15.07 3.84
N LEU A 245 3.43 15.17 4.35
CA LEU A 245 3.09 14.93 5.75
C LEU A 245 2.67 13.47 5.93
N PHE A 246 3.26 12.75 6.87
CA PHE A 246 2.86 11.41 7.26
C PHE A 246 2.44 11.41 8.73
N THR A 247 1.18 11.04 9.01
CA THR A 247 0.66 11.02 10.38
C THR A 247 0.25 9.63 10.82
N VAL A 248 0.57 9.26 12.06
CA VAL A 248 0.12 8.03 12.71
C VAL A 248 -0.72 8.39 13.92
N SER A 249 -1.98 7.94 13.96
CA SER A 249 -2.89 8.22 15.07
C SER A 249 -4.03 7.19 15.11
N HIS A 250 -4.87 7.27 16.14
CA HIS A 250 -6.22 6.68 16.04
C HIS A 250 -7.14 7.62 15.26
N GLY A 251 -8.10 7.05 14.55
CA GLY A 251 -9.23 7.80 14.05
C GLY A 251 -10.45 7.63 14.95
N ALA A 252 -11.25 8.69 15.09
CA ALA A 252 -12.44 8.67 15.91
C ALA A 252 -13.46 7.66 15.36
N GLY A 253 -13.81 6.65 16.16
CA GLY A 253 -14.92 5.73 15.91
C GLY A 253 -16.20 6.13 16.66
N ALA A 254 -17.19 5.24 16.67
CA ALA A 254 -18.44 5.49 17.35
C ALA A 254 -18.26 5.76 18.87
N PRO A 255 -18.93 6.77 19.43
CA PRO A 255 -18.89 7.05 20.86
C PRO A 255 -19.62 5.96 21.67
N ARG A 256 -19.37 5.91 22.99
CA ARG A 256 -20.12 5.04 23.90
C ARG A 256 -21.59 5.47 23.89
N GLY A 257 -22.47 4.62 23.38
CA GLY A 257 -23.90 4.92 23.18
C GLY A 257 -24.29 5.18 21.72
N GLY A 258 -23.33 5.19 20.79
CA GLY A 258 -23.59 5.41 19.37
C GLY A 258 -23.73 6.89 18.99
N TRP A 259 -23.76 7.16 17.69
CA TRP A 259 -23.89 8.51 17.14
C TRP A 259 -25.27 9.10 17.43
N LYS A 260 -25.33 10.41 17.65
CA LYS A 260 -26.61 11.11 17.90
C LYS A 260 -27.49 11.20 16.65
N SER A 261 -26.86 11.28 15.48
CA SER A 261 -27.50 11.33 14.17
C SER A 261 -26.51 10.86 13.09
N GLU A 262 -27.02 10.58 11.88
CA GLU A 262 -26.16 10.31 10.72
C GLU A 262 -25.22 11.49 10.42
N GLY A 263 -25.70 12.72 10.55
CA GLY A 263 -24.87 13.92 10.37
C GLY A 263 -23.70 13.99 11.36
N ASP A 264 -23.95 13.68 12.64
CA ASP A 264 -22.93 13.66 13.69
C ASP A 264 -21.83 12.61 13.39
N GLN A 265 -22.23 11.44 12.88
CA GLN A 265 -21.31 10.41 12.40
C GLN A 265 -20.47 10.91 11.22
N ARG A 266 -21.12 11.46 10.19
CA ARG A 266 -20.45 11.92 8.96
C ARG A 266 -19.48 13.07 9.21
N ASP A 267 -19.76 13.93 10.17
CA ASP A 267 -18.91 15.08 10.48
C ASP A 267 -17.71 14.75 11.39
N ARG A 268 -17.81 13.69 12.21
CA ARG A 268 -16.83 13.40 13.27
C ARG A 268 -16.06 12.10 13.11
N GLN A 269 -16.62 11.08 12.46
CA GLN A 269 -15.94 9.80 12.31
C GLN A 269 -14.71 9.95 11.40
N GLY A 270 -13.60 9.33 11.81
CA GLY A 270 -12.32 9.47 11.13
C GLY A 270 -11.50 10.70 11.53
N ALA A 271 -12.00 11.55 12.44
CA ALA A 271 -11.22 12.65 13.02
C ALA A 271 -9.94 12.13 13.68
N MET A 272 -8.82 12.85 13.53
CA MET A 272 -7.53 12.47 14.12
C MET A 272 -7.59 12.60 15.64
N SER A 273 -7.33 11.51 16.36
CA SER A 273 -7.43 11.46 17.82
C SER A 273 -6.08 11.72 18.48
N PHE A 274 -6.06 12.64 19.44
CA PHE A 274 -4.91 12.99 20.28
C PHE A 274 -5.02 12.38 21.69
N GLY A 275 -5.75 11.25 21.79
CA GLY A 275 -5.99 10.58 23.06
C GLY A 275 -6.84 11.42 24.01
N ARG A 276 -6.27 11.77 25.17
CA ARG A 276 -6.94 12.58 26.20
C ARG A 276 -6.99 14.07 25.84
N GLU A 277 -6.09 14.53 24.97
CA GLU A 277 -5.98 15.94 24.55
C GLU A 277 -7.02 16.34 23.49
N GLY A 278 -7.88 15.40 23.09
CA GLY A 278 -9.02 15.68 22.22
C GLY A 278 -8.87 15.09 20.83
N LYS A 279 -9.48 15.75 19.85
CA LYS A 279 -9.57 15.30 18.46
C LYS A 279 -9.45 16.51 17.54
N LEU A 280 -8.86 16.31 16.38
CA LEU A 280 -8.86 17.26 15.28
C LEU A 280 -9.91 16.82 14.26
N THR A 281 -11.01 17.57 14.19
CA THR A 281 -12.10 17.40 13.23
C THR A 281 -11.93 18.37 12.05
N GLY A 282 -12.73 18.18 10.99
CA GLY A 282 -12.75 19.13 9.88
C GLY A 282 -13.15 20.56 10.31
N GLY A 283 -14.03 20.69 11.31
CA GLY A 283 -14.44 22.00 11.83
C GLY A 283 -13.30 22.79 12.47
N ASP A 284 -12.32 22.10 13.04
CA ASP A 284 -11.20 22.72 13.77
C ASP A 284 -10.14 23.33 12.82
N LEU A 285 -10.14 22.95 11.53
CA LEU A 285 -9.22 23.51 10.54
C LEU A 285 -9.58 24.97 10.18
N GLY A 286 -10.87 25.31 10.18
CA GLY A 286 -11.36 26.61 9.73
C GLY A 286 -10.81 27.01 8.35
N ASP A 287 -10.51 28.30 8.19
CA ASP A 287 -9.85 28.86 6.99
C ASP A 287 -8.33 29.01 7.15
N ALA A 288 -7.76 28.50 8.25
CA ALA A 288 -6.33 28.61 8.51
C ALA A 288 -5.52 27.80 7.48
N PRO A 289 -4.30 28.21 7.11
CA PRO A 289 -3.43 27.38 6.29
C PRO A 289 -3.23 26.00 6.92
N PHE A 290 -3.33 24.95 6.10
CA PHE A 290 -3.15 23.57 6.55
C PHE A 290 -2.42 22.80 5.45
N LEU A 291 -1.13 22.56 5.63
CA LEU A 291 -0.27 21.90 4.66
C LEU A 291 -0.38 22.49 3.22
N PRO A 292 -0.13 23.80 3.02
CA PRO A 292 -0.44 24.49 1.77
C PRO A 292 0.29 23.87 0.56
N GLY A 293 -0.47 23.28 -0.36
CA GLY A 293 0.09 22.64 -1.56
C GLY A 293 0.80 21.31 -1.31
N GLY A 294 0.78 20.78 -0.08
CA GLY A 294 1.44 19.52 0.26
C GLY A 294 0.59 18.29 -0.04
N ILE A 295 1.11 17.13 0.37
CA ILE A 295 0.46 15.82 0.26
C ILE A 295 0.40 15.23 1.67
N TRP A 296 -0.76 14.75 2.09
CA TRP A 296 -0.93 14.17 3.43
C TRP A 296 -1.25 12.68 3.37
N PHE A 297 -0.44 11.86 4.01
CA PHE A 297 -0.74 10.47 4.30
C PHE A 297 -1.21 10.32 5.75
N MET A 298 -2.47 9.95 5.95
CA MET A 298 -3.10 9.76 7.25
C MET A 298 -3.31 8.28 7.56
N LEU A 299 -2.44 7.71 8.40
CA LEU A 299 -2.63 6.37 8.97
C LEU A 299 -3.50 6.50 10.23
N ALA A 300 -4.78 6.21 10.05
CA ALA A 300 -5.80 6.19 11.11
C ALA A 300 -7.06 5.46 10.63
N CYS A 301 -7.74 4.72 11.51
CA CYS A 301 -9.04 4.12 11.20
C CYS A 301 -10.03 5.19 10.72
N TYR A 302 -10.79 4.88 9.67
CA TYR A 302 -11.78 5.76 9.06
C TYR A 302 -11.24 7.12 8.55
N GLY A 303 -9.91 7.33 8.52
CA GLY A 303 -9.32 8.61 8.12
C GLY A 303 -9.62 9.01 6.68
N GLY A 304 -9.85 8.03 5.80
CA GLY A 304 -10.37 8.25 4.45
C GLY A 304 -11.90 8.21 4.35
N GLY A 305 -12.58 7.54 5.28
CA GLY A 305 -14.02 7.29 5.24
C GLY A 305 -14.48 5.98 5.87
N THR A 306 -15.79 5.77 5.83
CA THR A 306 -16.49 4.65 6.47
C THR A 306 -17.30 3.90 5.42
N PRO A 307 -17.02 2.59 5.20
CA PRO A 307 -17.78 1.78 4.27
C PRO A 307 -19.15 1.40 4.84
N ASP A 308 -19.97 0.76 4.02
CA ASP A 308 -21.24 0.15 4.40
C ASP A 308 -21.03 -1.22 5.04
N VAL A 309 -20.03 -1.96 4.56
CA VAL A 309 -19.65 -3.28 5.06
C VAL A 309 -18.17 -3.29 5.43
N SER A 310 -17.87 -3.74 6.66
CA SER A 310 -16.48 -3.93 7.09
C SER A 310 -15.89 -5.23 6.55
N ALA A 311 -14.66 -5.17 6.05
CA ALA A 311 -13.95 -6.32 5.49
C ALA A 311 -13.37 -7.28 6.56
N TYR A 312 -13.36 -6.90 7.84
CA TYR A 312 -12.54 -7.56 8.86
C TYR A 312 -13.26 -8.62 9.69
N ARG A 313 -14.59 -8.49 9.87
CA ARG A 313 -15.32 -9.27 10.90
C ARG A 313 -15.11 -10.79 10.79
N HIS A 314 -15.29 -11.33 9.59
CA HIS A 314 -15.23 -12.77 9.34
C HIS A 314 -13.79 -13.32 9.46
N TRP A 315 -12.77 -12.51 9.14
CA TRP A 315 -11.37 -12.88 9.36
C TRP A 315 -11.00 -12.88 10.85
N LEU A 316 -11.53 -11.93 11.62
CA LEU A 316 -11.37 -11.92 13.08
C LEU A 316 -12.06 -13.11 13.75
N ASP A 317 -13.25 -13.51 13.28
CA ASP A 317 -13.90 -14.74 13.75
C ASP A 317 -13.05 -15.98 13.43
N ARG A 318 -12.45 -16.04 12.24
CA ARG A 318 -11.53 -17.13 11.86
C ARG A 318 -10.28 -17.15 12.76
N LEU A 319 -9.64 -16.00 12.98
CA LEU A 319 -8.49 -15.90 13.89
C LEU A 319 -8.86 -16.29 15.32
N LYS A 320 -10.07 -15.95 15.77
CA LYS A 320 -10.59 -16.38 17.08
C LYS A 320 -10.76 -17.90 17.17
N GLN A 321 -11.32 -18.53 16.14
CA GLN A 321 -11.45 -20.00 16.06
C GLN A 321 -10.07 -20.68 16.10
N SER A 322 -9.04 -20.06 15.54
CA SER A 322 -7.65 -20.52 15.58
C SER A 322 -6.88 -20.09 16.84
N GLY A 323 -7.52 -19.48 17.85
CA GLY A 323 -6.87 -19.06 19.10
C GLY A 323 -5.94 -17.83 18.97
N GLN A 324 -5.94 -17.16 17.82
CA GLN A 324 -5.08 -16.01 17.51
C GLN A 324 -5.74 -14.65 17.81
N PHE A 325 -7.00 -14.64 18.26
CA PHE A 325 -7.72 -13.41 18.63
C PHE A 325 -8.63 -13.63 19.85
N GLY A 326 -8.31 -12.95 20.95
CA GLY A 326 -9.08 -13.02 22.21
C GLY A 326 -10.24 -12.02 22.31
N GLY A 327 -10.39 -11.12 21.33
CA GLY A 327 -11.40 -10.06 21.38
C GLY A 327 -12.80 -10.47 20.92
N GLN A 328 -13.70 -9.48 20.90
CA GLN A 328 -15.03 -9.63 20.33
C GLN A 328 -15.02 -9.10 18.90
N ALA A 329 -15.08 -10.00 17.91
CA ALA A 329 -15.03 -9.59 16.51
C ALA A 329 -16.19 -8.64 16.12
N GLN A 330 -17.32 -8.66 16.83
CA GLN A 330 -18.45 -7.72 16.61
C GLN A 330 -18.08 -6.26 16.87
N SER A 331 -17.11 -5.98 17.73
CA SER A 331 -16.78 -4.60 18.12
C SER A 331 -16.33 -3.74 16.94
N VAL A 332 -15.74 -4.36 15.91
CA VAL A 332 -15.28 -3.67 14.68
C VAL A 332 -16.43 -3.09 13.87
N LEU A 333 -17.65 -3.60 14.05
CA LEU A 333 -18.83 -3.15 13.30
C LEU A 333 -19.49 -1.92 13.93
N ALA A 334 -19.08 -1.52 15.14
CA ALA A 334 -19.71 -0.41 15.86
C ALA A 334 -19.57 0.94 15.15
N GLY A 335 -18.57 1.09 14.27
CA GLY A 335 -18.35 2.30 13.49
C GLY A 335 -19.10 2.34 12.16
N LEU A 336 -19.75 1.27 11.73
CA LEU A 336 -20.46 1.27 10.45
C LEU A 336 -21.73 2.13 10.51
N PRO A 337 -22.21 2.65 9.35
CA PRO A 337 -23.51 3.30 9.27
C PRO A 337 -24.62 2.32 9.71
N GLN A 338 -25.69 2.85 10.32
CA GLN A 338 -26.85 2.02 10.66
C GLN A 338 -27.58 1.57 9.39
N SER A 339 -28.45 0.56 9.51
CA SER A 339 -29.27 0.11 8.39
C SER A 339 -30.08 1.28 7.80
N GLY A 340 -29.97 1.48 6.48
CA GLY A 340 -30.60 2.59 5.77
C GLY A 340 -29.79 3.89 5.74
N GLN A 341 -28.67 3.98 6.45
CA GLN A 341 -27.71 5.08 6.32
C GLN A 341 -26.64 4.72 5.28
N ARG A 342 -26.02 5.76 4.72
CA ARG A 342 -25.05 5.60 3.62
C ARG A 342 -23.60 5.55 4.11
N PRO A 343 -22.71 4.84 3.39
CA PRO A 343 -21.27 4.99 3.56
C PRO A 343 -20.82 6.38 3.12
N PHE A 344 -19.67 6.82 3.62
CA PHE A 344 -19.18 8.19 3.38
C PHE A 344 -17.67 8.35 3.42
N ILE A 345 -17.14 9.29 2.65
CA ILE A 345 -15.78 9.84 2.81
C ILE A 345 -15.72 10.73 4.06
N ALA A 346 -14.65 10.61 4.85
CA ALA A 346 -14.52 11.29 6.14
C ALA A 346 -14.45 12.82 5.98
N ARG A 347 -15.04 13.58 6.92
CA ARG A 347 -15.12 15.04 6.79
C ARG A 347 -13.76 15.76 6.89
N LEU A 348 -12.82 15.26 7.70
CA LEU A 348 -11.51 15.89 7.89
C LEU A 348 -10.71 16.05 6.58
N PRO A 349 -10.48 14.98 5.77
CA PRO A 349 -9.79 15.14 4.50
C PRO A 349 -10.57 15.99 3.49
N GLN A 350 -11.92 15.98 3.51
CA GLN A 350 -12.72 16.86 2.65
C GLN A 350 -12.47 18.33 2.96
N VAL A 351 -12.47 18.72 4.24
CA VAL A 351 -12.21 20.13 4.62
C VAL A 351 -10.77 20.52 4.30
N ALA A 352 -9.80 19.63 4.57
CA ALA A 352 -8.40 19.87 4.22
C ALA A 352 -8.23 20.08 2.70
N LEU A 353 -8.84 19.23 1.87
CA LEU A 353 -8.80 19.36 0.41
C LEU A 353 -9.58 20.60 -0.07
N ALA A 354 -10.71 20.97 0.53
CA ALA A 354 -11.47 22.15 0.14
C ALA A 354 -10.79 23.47 0.52
N ASN A 355 -9.94 23.46 1.55
CA ASN A 355 -9.23 24.65 2.01
C ASN A 355 -8.33 25.22 0.90
N PRO A 356 -8.47 26.50 0.50
CA PRO A 356 -7.64 27.13 -0.54
C PRO A 356 -6.14 27.12 -0.20
N ASN A 357 -5.78 27.05 1.07
CA ASN A 357 -4.42 26.90 1.59
C ASN A 357 -4.18 25.50 2.19
N GLY A 358 -4.92 24.51 1.68
CA GLY A 358 -4.87 23.10 2.04
C GLY A 358 -3.87 22.25 1.24
N PRO A 359 -3.77 20.94 1.51
CA PRO A 359 -3.05 19.98 0.65
C PRO A 359 -3.71 19.80 -0.73
N LEU A 360 -2.95 19.27 -1.68
CA LEU A 360 -3.44 18.88 -3.02
C LEU A 360 -4.05 17.47 -3.03
N ALA A 361 -3.59 16.60 -2.14
CA ALA A 361 -4.03 15.23 -2.03
C ALA A 361 -3.94 14.72 -0.59
N VAL A 362 -4.86 13.81 -0.23
CA VAL A 362 -4.85 13.10 1.04
C VAL A 362 -4.98 11.60 0.78
N MET A 363 -4.08 10.79 1.34
CA MET A 363 -4.19 9.35 1.37
C MET A 363 -4.67 8.95 2.76
N GLY A 364 -5.71 8.11 2.83
CA GLY A 364 -6.31 7.72 4.11
C GLY A 364 -6.92 6.34 4.05
N HIS A 365 -7.16 5.75 5.20
CA HIS A 365 -7.73 4.41 5.29
C HIS A 365 -9.28 4.47 5.36
N ILE A 366 -9.95 3.71 4.50
CA ILE A 366 -11.38 3.42 4.59
C ILE A 366 -11.56 2.23 5.52
N ASP A 367 -12.51 2.30 6.46
CA ASP A 367 -12.68 1.27 7.51
C ASP A 367 -11.52 1.27 8.53
N LEU A 368 -11.26 0.13 9.18
CA LEU A 368 -10.23 -0.01 10.20
C LEU A 368 -8.81 -0.10 9.64
N ALA A 369 -7.92 0.79 10.08
CA ALA A 369 -6.49 0.69 9.83
C ALA A 369 -5.83 -0.22 10.88
N TRP A 370 -5.03 -1.17 10.42
CA TRP A 370 -4.30 -2.10 11.27
C TRP A 370 -2.79 -1.91 11.11
N THR A 371 -2.04 -2.61 11.94
CA THR A 371 -0.59 -2.63 11.85
C THR A 371 -0.05 -3.65 10.85
N TYR A 372 -0.92 -4.50 10.28
CA TYR A 372 -0.53 -5.48 9.26
C TYR A 372 0.18 -4.81 8.09
N SER A 373 -0.30 -3.65 7.68
CA SER A 373 0.27 -2.85 6.62
C SER A 373 1.69 -2.40 6.91
N PHE A 374 2.29 -2.56 8.09
CA PHE A 374 3.73 -2.31 8.32
C PHE A 374 4.41 -3.34 9.22
N GLU A 375 3.72 -4.41 9.62
CA GLU A 375 4.25 -5.48 10.45
C GLU A 375 3.84 -6.83 9.88
N GLU A 376 4.83 -7.59 9.40
CA GLU A 376 4.64 -8.95 8.89
C GLU A 376 4.81 -9.96 10.04
N ARG A 377 4.05 -11.07 9.97
CA ARG A 377 4.03 -12.09 11.04
C ARG A 377 4.32 -13.51 10.54
N ASP A 378 4.56 -13.71 9.25
CA ASP A 378 4.70 -15.04 8.65
C ASP A 378 5.94 -15.81 9.14
N THR A 379 6.95 -15.11 9.63
CA THR A 379 8.19 -15.72 10.16
C THR A 379 8.08 -16.20 11.62
N GLY A 380 6.88 -16.14 12.22
CA GLY A 380 6.67 -16.41 13.65
C GLY A 380 7.18 -15.30 14.59
N LYS A 381 7.80 -14.25 14.03
CA LYS A 381 8.19 -13.02 14.73
C LYS A 381 7.63 -11.81 13.96
N ALA A 382 7.34 -10.75 14.69
CA ALA A 382 6.96 -9.47 14.10
C ALA A 382 8.16 -8.87 13.35
N VAL A 383 7.99 -8.58 12.07
CA VAL A 383 9.01 -7.93 11.23
C VAL A 383 8.48 -6.62 10.67
N SER A 384 9.17 -5.53 10.99
CA SER A 384 8.83 -4.20 10.47
C SER A 384 9.04 -4.10 8.96
N ARG A 385 8.03 -3.64 8.25
CA ARG A 385 7.99 -3.46 6.78
C ARG A 385 7.59 -2.03 6.38
N PRO A 386 8.38 -1.00 6.76
CA PRO A 386 8.05 0.39 6.47
C PRO A 386 8.22 0.77 4.99
N SER A 387 8.99 -0.02 4.21
CA SER A 387 9.52 0.39 2.91
C SER A 387 8.45 0.84 1.92
N LYS A 388 7.28 0.18 1.90
CA LYS A 388 6.18 0.57 1.02
C LYS A 388 5.59 1.96 1.31
N PHE A 389 5.57 2.40 2.58
CA PHE A 389 5.22 3.79 2.91
C PHE A 389 6.36 4.75 2.58
N VAL A 390 7.61 4.33 2.81
CA VAL A 390 8.81 5.11 2.45
C VAL A 390 8.86 5.36 0.94
N ASP A 391 8.50 4.37 0.11
CA ASP A 391 8.48 4.50 -1.34
C ASP A 391 7.40 5.49 -1.82
N VAL A 392 6.21 5.49 -1.19
CA VAL A 392 5.18 6.51 -1.45
C VAL A 392 5.72 7.92 -1.15
N ILE A 393 6.34 8.11 0.02
CA ILE A 393 6.88 9.42 0.44
C ILE A 393 8.02 9.86 -0.48
N ARG A 394 8.97 8.95 -0.77
CA ARG A 394 10.13 9.22 -1.62
C ARG A 394 9.69 9.67 -3.01
N THR A 395 8.84 8.88 -3.67
CA THR A 395 8.41 9.18 -5.05
C THR A 395 7.60 10.47 -5.14
N ALA A 396 6.80 10.78 -4.10
CA ALA A 396 6.07 12.05 -4.01
C ALA A 396 7.02 13.26 -3.87
N LEU A 397 8.10 13.12 -3.09
CA LEU A 397 9.16 14.13 -2.95
C LEU A 397 10.04 14.28 -4.21
N GLU A 398 10.17 13.21 -4.99
CA GLU A 398 10.76 13.25 -6.34
C GLU A 398 9.82 13.93 -7.37
N THR A 399 8.69 14.48 -6.91
CA THR A 399 7.67 15.18 -7.69
C THR A 399 6.94 14.30 -8.70
N SER A 400 6.86 13.00 -8.40
CA SER A 400 5.97 12.09 -9.14
C SER A 400 4.51 12.45 -8.91
N ARG A 401 3.63 12.11 -9.84
CA ARG A 401 2.19 12.28 -9.67
C ARG A 401 1.72 11.43 -8.50
N VAL A 402 0.85 11.99 -7.68
CA VAL A 402 0.48 11.36 -6.41
C VAL A 402 -0.18 10.00 -6.59
N GLY A 403 -0.91 9.78 -7.69
CA GLY A 403 -1.47 8.49 -8.05
C GLY A 403 -0.40 7.44 -8.35
N SER A 404 0.69 7.80 -9.03
CA SER A 404 1.81 6.88 -9.29
C SER A 404 2.61 6.59 -8.03
N SER A 405 2.83 7.60 -7.17
CA SER A 405 3.40 7.42 -5.84
C SER A 405 2.57 6.50 -4.96
N PHE A 406 1.25 6.67 -4.94
CA PHE A 406 0.35 5.87 -4.13
C PHE A 406 0.35 4.39 -4.54
N ARG A 407 0.58 4.09 -5.83
CA ARG A 407 0.68 2.72 -6.34
C ARG A 407 1.78 1.91 -5.65
N GLU A 408 2.84 2.53 -5.13
CA GLU A 408 3.89 1.81 -4.40
C GLU A 408 3.35 1.05 -3.18
N LEU A 409 2.33 1.59 -2.50
CA LEU A 409 1.63 0.88 -1.42
C LEU A 409 0.75 -0.25 -1.97
N LEU A 410 0.00 0.03 -3.04
CA LEU A 410 -0.97 -0.92 -3.61
C LEU A 410 -0.31 -2.15 -4.23
N LYS A 411 0.93 -2.05 -4.73
CA LYS A 411 1.73 -3.20 -5.18
C LYS A 411 1.84 -4.28 -4.09
N ALA A 412 1.96 -3.87 -2.82
CA ALA A 412 2.00 -4.82 -1.72
C ALA A 412 0.69 -5.62 -1.60
N SER A 413 -0.47 -4.99 -1.86
CA SER A 413 -1.75 -5.71 -1.87
C SER A 413 -1.82 -6.73 -3.01
N LEU A 414 -1.23 -6.44 -4.17
CA LEU A 414 -1.17 -7.37 -5.30
C LEU A 414 -0.29 -8.58 -4.97
N LEU A 415 0.86 -8.36 -4.32
CA LEU A 415 1.73 -9.44 -3.85
C LEU A 415 1.01 -10.33 -2.82
N THR A 416 0.29 -9.74 -1.86
CA THR A 416 -0.51 -10.52 -0.90
C THR A 416 -1.65 -11.28 -1.57
N ASN A 417 -2.30 -10.72 -2.59
CA ASN A 417 -3.30 -11.44 -3.38
C ASN A 417 -2.68 -12.66 -4.09
N ALA A 418 -1.49 -12.51 -4.70
CA ALA A 418 -0.79 -13.60 -5.38
C ALA A 418 -0.40 -14.73 -4.41
N GLU A 419 0.02 -14.38 -3.19
CA GLU A 419 0.29 -15.36 -2.13
C GLU A 419 -0.99 -16.11 -1.72
N LEU A 420 -2.08 -15.39 -1.46
CA LEU A 420 -3.37 -15.98 -1.12
C LEU A 420 -3.85 -16.96 -2.20
N THR A 421 -3.83 -16.56 -3.47
CA THR A 421 -4.26 -17.43 -4.58
C THR A 421 -3.35 -18.64 -4.75
N SER A 422 -2.05 -18.50 -4.49
CA SER A 422 -1.10 -19.61 -4.53
C SER A 422 -1.38 -20.64 -3.42
N LEU A 423 -1.81 -20.20 -2.24
CA LEU A 423 -2.22 -21.09 -1.16
C LEU A 423 -3.51 -21.86 -1.50
N TYR A 424 -4.48 -21.19 -2.12
CA TYR A 424 -5.71 -21.85 -2.58
C TYR A 424 -5.43 -22.88 -3.70
N ASP A 425 -4.65 -22.50 -4.72
CA ASP A 425 -4.28 -23.41 -5.81
C ASP A 425 -3.49 -24.64 -5.31
N LYS A 426 -2.57 -24.43 -4.35
CA LYS A 426 -1.86 -25.53 -3.69
C LYS A 426 -2.83 -26.50 -3.00
N ALA A 427 -3.82 -25.98 -2.27
CA ALA A 427 -4.79 -26.81 -1.57
C ALA A 427 -5.66 -27.64 -2.53
N GLU A 428 -6.04 -27.08 -3.68
CA GLU A 428 -6.76 -27.82 -4.73
C GLU A 428 -5.89 -28.93 -5.34
N ARG A 429 -4.60 -28.65 -5.61
CA ARG A 429 -3.68 -29.64 -6.21
C ARG A 429 -3.34 -30.80 -5.27
N GLU A 430 -3.14 -30.50 -3.99
CA GLU A 430 -2.65 -31.48 -3.00
C GLU A 430 -3.80 -32.10 -2.16
N GLY A 431 -5.03 -31.63 -2.36
CA GLY A 431 -6.24 -32.09 -1.68
C GLY A 431 -6.39 -31.53 -0.26
N ALA A 432 -7.56 -31.80 0.35
CA ALA A 432 -7.98 -31.21 1.62
C ALA A 432 -7.02 -31.45 2.81
N ALA A 433 -6.19 -32.50 2.76
CA ALA A 433 -5.16 -32.76 3.77
C ALA A 433 -4.06 -31.68 3.80
N HIS A 434 -3.92 -30.89 2.73
CA HIS A 434 -2.96 -29.81 2.56
C HIS A 434 -3.65 -28.44 2.55
N ALA A 435 -4.86 -28.35 3.11
CA ALA A 435 -5.55 -27.09 3.29
C ALA A 435 -4.62 -26.09 4.01
N PRO A 436 -4.61 -24.81 3.61
CA PRO A 436 -3.68 -23.85 4.19
C PRO A 436 -4.05 -23.62 5.66
N ASP A 437 -3.04 -23.40 6.50
CA ASP A 437 -3.25 -23.09 7.91
C ASP A 437 -4.25 -21.93 8.06
N SER A 438 -5.33 -22.19 8.81
CA SER A 438 -6.43 -21.24 9.02
C SER A 438 -5.96 -19.96 9.69
N ALA A 439 -4.99 -20.05 10.62
CA ALA A 439 -4.42 -18.88 11.28
C ALA A 439 -3.63 -18.03 10.28
N ARG A 440 -2.72 -18.64 9.51
CA ARG A 440 -1.98 -17.96 8.44
C ARG A 440 -2.92 -17.31 7.42
N LEU A 441 -3.94 -18.01 6.93
CA LEU A 441 -4.92 -17.42 6.02
C LEU A 441 -5.62 -16.21 6.64
N GLY A 442 -6.02 -16.30 7.91
CA GLY A 442 -6.62 -15.18 8.63
C GLY A 442 -5.70 -13.95 8.65
N HIS A 443 -4.42 -14.13 8.96
CA HIS A 443 -3.43 -13.05 8.99
C HIS A 443 -3.17 -12.44 7.59
N LEU A 444 -3.01 -13.27 6.55
CA LEU A 444 -2.80 -12.80 5.18
C LEU A 444 -4.02 -12.04 4.64
N TRP A 445 -5.24 -12.49 4.96
CA TRP A 445 -6.44 -11.74 4.61
C TRP A 445 -6.54 -10.42 5.35
N MET A 446 -6.24 -10.38 6.66
CA MET A 446 -6.19 -9.12 7.40
C MET A 446 -5.18 -8.13 6.78
N LEU A 447 -3.99 -8.61 6.40
CA LEU A 447 -2.98 -7.82 5.68
C LEU A 447 -3.50 -7.29 4.34
N ARG A 448 -4.10 -8.16 3.54
CA ARG A 448 -4.70 -7.79 2.25
C ARG A 448 -5.74 -6.68 2.44
N GLN A 449 -6.66 -6.83 3.40
CA GLN A 449 -7.71 -5.84 3.63
C GLN A 449 -7.15 -4.51 4.13
N ASP A 450 -6.18 -4.52 5.04
CA ASP A 450 -5.49 -3.31 5.51
C ASP A 450 -4.74 -2.58 4.38
N LEU A 451 -4.09 -3.30 3.47
CA LEU A 451 -3.43 -2.66 2.32
C LEU A 451 -4.43 -2.11 1.30
N SER A 452 -5.50 -2.86 1.02
CA SER A 452 -6.55 -2.44 0.08
C SER A 452 -7.47 -1.35 0.63
N GLY A 453 -7.46 -1.12 1.95
CA GLY A 453 -8.31 -0.12 2.61
C GLY A 453 -7.80 1.31 2.43
N TYR A 454 -6.54 1.52 2.06
CA TYR A 454 -6.04 2.85 1.72
C TYR A 454 -6.63 3.34 0.40
N VAL A 455 -7.06 4.61 0.39
CA VAL A 455 -7.53 5.31 -0.80
C VAL A 455 -6.83 6.66 -0.95
N LEU A 456 -6.76 7.13 -2.18
CA LEU A 456 -6.31 8.47 -2.53
C LEU A 456 -7.52 9.38 -2.74
N LEU A 457 -7.52 10.52 -2.05
CA LEU A 457 -8.50 11.61 -2.16
C LEU A 457 -7.80 12.83 -2.79
N GLY A 458 -8.45 13.43 -3.78
CA GLY A 458 -7.83 14.41 -4.68
C GLY A 458 -7.71 13.89 -6.12
N ASP A 459 -7.30 14.78 -7.01
CA ASP A 459 -6.91 14.42 -8.38
C ASP A 459 -5.59 13.64 -8.37
N PRO A 460 -5.55 12.39 -8.90
CA PRO A 460 -4.36 11.56 -8.87
C PRO A 460 -3.19 12.11 -9.72
N ALA A 461 -3.44 13.06 -10.62
CA ALA A 461 -2.41 13.63 -11.48
C ALA A 461 -1.60 14.77 -10.84
N VAL A 462 -2.02 15.28 -9.67
CA VAL A 462 -1.29 16.36 -8.97
C VAL A 462 0.08 15.89 -8.48
N ARG A 463 0.99 16.85 -8.32
CA ARG A 463 2.35 16.62 -7.83
C ARG A 463 2.66 17.59 -6.72
N LEU A 464 3.62 17.25 -5.88
CA LEU A 464 4.18 18.21 -4.94
C LEU A 464 4.81 19.39 -5.72
N PRO A 465 4.44 20.66 -5.45
CA PRO A 465 4.93 21.83 -6.19
C PRO A 465 6.33 22.24 -5.71
N ALA A 466 7.29 21.33 -5.84
CA ALA A 466 8.67 21.49 -5.40
C ALA A 466 9.66 21.48 -6.58
N ALA A 467 10.90 21.89 -6.32
CA ALA A 467 11.99 21.71 -7.27
C ALA A 467 12.19 20.21 -7.56
N ARG A 468 12.27 19.86 -8.85
CA ARG A 468 12.50 18.47 -9.29
C ARG A 468 13.83 17.97 -8.74
N ARG A 469 13.77 16.96 -7.88
CA ARG A 469 14.94 16.27 -7.35
C ARG A 469 14.97 14.87 -7.94
N ARG A 470 15.82 14.64 -8.95
CA ARG A 470 16.20 13.27 -9.32
C ARG A 470 17.25 12.81 -8.31
N LEU A 471 16.88 11.92 -7.39
CA LEU A 471 17.87 11.30 -6.51
C LEU A 471 18.89 10.58 -7.39
N LYS A 472 20.19 10.89 -7.22
CA LYS A 472 21.25 10.20 -7.95
C LYS A 472 21.17 8.70 -7.63
N LYS A 473 21.16 7.87 -8.68
CA LYS A 473 21.11 6.40 -8.63
C LYS A 473 22.25 5.79 -7.79
N ASP A 474 23.29 6.58 -7.51
CA ASP A 474 24.50 6.20 -6.78
C ASP A 474 24.25 5.74 -5.33
N ALA A 475 23.12 6.11 -4.71
CA ALA A 475 22.82 5.69 -3.33
C ALA A 475 22.41 4.21 -3.18
N ALA A 476 22.05 3.54 -4.28
CA ALA A 476 21.76 2.10 -4.29
C ALA A 476 22.99 1.23 -4.63
N SER A 477 24.09 1.84 -5.12
CA SER A 477 25.27 1.12 -5.58
C SER A 477 26.28 0.77 -4.48
N GLU A 478 26.11 1.28 -3.26
CA GLU A 478 26.92 0.90 -2.08
C GLU A 478 26.30 -0.24 -1.25
N ALA A 479 25.10 -0.69 -1.61
CA ALA A 479 24.63 -1.99 -1.15
C ALA A 479 25.30 -3.05 -2.04
N GLU A 480 26.28 -3.77 -1.48
CA GLU A 480 26.83 -4.96 -2.14
C GLU A 480 25.68 -5.82 -2.69
N PRO A 481 25.76 -6.31 -3.94
CA PRO A 481 24.76 -7.20 -4.47
C PRO A 481 24.81 -8.51 -3.67
N ARG A 482 23.89 -8.67 -2.71
CA ARG A 482 23.54 -9.99 -2.21
C ARG A 482 22.87 -10.72 -3.36
N ALA A 483 23.64 -11.61 -4.00
CA ALA A 483 23.08 -12.59 -4.91
C ALA A 483 21.95 -13.36 -4.19
N PRO A 484 20.79 -13.58 -4.83
CA PRO A 484 19.84 -14.54 -4.32
C PRO A 484 20.50 -15.92 -4.37
N GLU A 485 20.75 -16.54 -3.22
CA GLU A 485 21.12 -17.96 -3.15
C GLU A 485 19.89 -18.79 -3.54
N VAL A 486 19.74 -19.00 -4.84
CA VAL A 486 18.93 -20.09 -5.38
C VAL A 486 19.79 -21.35 -5.20
N GLN A 487 19.45 -22.17 -4.20
CA GLN A 487 19.95 -23.55 -4.15
C GLN A 487 19.31 -24.36 -5.28
N SER A 488 19.93 -24.38 -6.46
CA SER A 488 19.68 -25.41 -7.46
C SER A 488 20.79 -26.45 -7.41
N GLY A 489 20.43 -27.71 -7.14
CA GLY A 489 21.35 -28.83 -7.07
C GLY A 489 22.09 -29.12 -8.38
N ALA A 490 23.36 -29.48 -8.21
CA ALA A 490 24.21 -30.37 -9.02
C ALA A 490 24.17 -30.31 -10.57
N ALA A 491 25.28 -29.89 -11.18
CA ALA A 491 26.10 -30.72 -12.10
C ALA A 491 27.43 -30.03 -12.49
N ALA A 492 28.38 -30.84 -12.96
CA ALA A 492 29.84 -30.69 -12.89
C ALA A 492 30.55 -29.92 -14.03
N LYS A 493 31.72 -29.34 -13.68
CA LYS A 493 33.03 -29.17 -14.41
C LYS A 493 33.02 -28.40 -15.77
N ALA A 494 34.03 -27.59 -16.18
CA ALA A 494 35.49 -27.66 -16.01
C ALA A 494 36.21 -26.31 -16.34
N ALA A 495 37.37 -26.09 -15.69
CA ALA A 495 38.66 -25.48 -16.13
C ALA A 495 38.70 -24.05 -16.76
N ALA A 496 39.68 -23.14 -16.56
CA ALA A 496 40.94 -23.07 -15.81
C ALA A 496 41.43 -21.58 -15.68
N SER A 497 42.27 -21.33 -14.65
CA SER A 497 42.95 -20.11 -14.12
C SER A 497 43.98 -19.42 -15.07
N PRO A 498 44.86 -18.43 -14.69
CA PRO A 498 45.22 -17.80 -13.38
C PRO A 498 45.34 -16.24 -13.38
N SER A 499 45.52 -15.48 -12.29
CA SER A 499 46.69 -15.45 -11.39
C SER A 499 46.56 -14.47 -10.20
N ALA A 500 47.29 -14.81 -9.12
CA ALA A 500 47.95 -13.99 -8.07
C ALA A 500 47.17 -12.85 -7.38
N GLY A 501 47.07 -12.73 -6.06
CA GLY A 501 47.69 -13.43 -4.93
C GLY A 501 47.60 -12.53 -3.69
N ALA A 502 46.74 -12.89 -2.73
CA ALA A 502 46.78 -12.39 -1.36
C ALA A 502 46.15 -13.46 -0.45
N ARG A 503 46.90 -13.90 0.55
CA ARG A 503 46.48 -14.94 1.51
C ARG A 503 45.30 -14.44 2.34
N ALA A 504 44.11 -15.00 2.11
CA ALA A 504 43.00 -14.97 3.06
C ALA A 504 43.00 -16.31 3.82
N GLU A 505 42.94 -16.25 5.15
CA GLU A 505 42.75 -17.43 6.00
C GLU A 505 41.46 -18.14 5.60
N ALA A 506 41.52 -19.46 5.44
CA ALA A 506 40.38 -20.26 5.03
C ALA A 506 39.28 -20.20 6.10
N PRO A 507 37.99 -20.10 5.73
CA PRO A 507 36.90 -20.15 6.69
C PRO A 507 36.95 -21.48 7.44
N THR A 508 36.98 -21.40 8.77
CA THR A 508 36.97 -22.56 9.67
C THR A 508 35.72 -23.39 9.38
N ARG A 509 35.88 -24.54 8.72
CA ARG A 509 34.77 -25.47 8.51
C ARG A 509 34.28 -25.98 9.86
N LEU A 510 32.96 -25.95 10.06
CA LEU A 510 32.30 -26.63 11.17
C LEU A 510 32.70 -28.12 11.16
N PRO A 511 32.82 -28.77 12.33
CA PRO A 511 32.98 -30.22 12.38
C PRO A 511 31.86 -30.89 11.56
N PRO A 512 32.16 -31.93 10.76
CA PRO A 512 31.22 -32.51 9.79
C PRO A 512 29.95 -33.08 10.44
N ASP A 513 29.99 -33.37 11.74
CA ASP A 513 28.91 -34.01 12.49
C ASP A 513 28.17 -33.03 13.42
N MET A 514 28.40 -31.73 13.30
CA MET A 514 27.71 -30.70 14.10
C MET A 514 27.05 -29.63 13.22
N ASP A 515 25.81 -29.30 13.55
CA ASP A 515 25.20 -28.06 13.08
C ASP A 515 25.66 -26.85 13.92
N ILE A 516 25.21 -25.67 13.52
CA ILE A 516 25.61 -24.42 14.18
C ILE A 516 25.07 -24.32 15.62
N ASP A 517 23.88 -24.86 15.89
CA ASP A 517 23.22 -24.78 17.20
C ASP A 517 23.95 -25.68 18.22
N ASP A 518 24.43 -26.83 17.79
CA ASP A 518 25.25 -27.72 18.60
C ASP A 518 26.63 -27.13 18.91
N VAL A 519 27.23 -26.42 17.94
CA VAL A 519 28.49 -25.71 18.14
C VAL A 519 28.31 -24.58 19.16
N GLU A 520 27.25 -23.78 19.04
CA GLU A 520 26.94 -22.71 20.00
C GLU A 520 26.69 -23.26 21.40
N ARG A 521 25.97 -24.38 21.52
CA ARG A 521 25.71 -25.05 22.81
C ARG A 521 26.99 -25.57 23.46
N ALA A 522 27.88 -26.20 22.68
CA ALA A 522 29.17 -26.68 23.16
C ALA A 522 30.08 -25.52 23.60
N ILE A 523 30.15 -24.44 22.82
CA ILE A 523 30.89 -23.22 23.18
C ILE A 523 30.31 -22.60 24.46
N GLY A 524 28.98 -22.48 24.55
CA GLY A 524 28.28 -21.95 25.71
C GLY A 524 28.62 -22.70 27.00
N LYS A 525 28.64 -24.03 26.97
CA LYS A 525 29.07 -24.87 28.11
C LYS A 525 30.52 -24.57 28.51
N VAL A 526 31.45 -24.51 27.55
CA VAL A 526 32.86 -24.20 27.83
C VAL A 526 33.03 -22.78 28.40
N LEU A 527 32.30 -21.79 27.89
CA LEU A 527 32.30 -20.42 28.42
C LEU A 527 31.70 -20.32 29.82
N SER A 528 30.73 -21.18 30.14
CA SER A 528 30.13 -21.29 31.48
C SER A 528 31.00 -22.03 32.51
N GLY A 529 32.20 -22.49 32.12
CA GLY A 529 33.19 -23.10 33.02
C GLY A 529 33.30 -24.63 32.94
N SER A 530 32.57 -25.29 32.02
CA SER A 530 32.71 -26.74 31.85
C SER A 530 34.08 -27.12 31.27
N PRO A 531 34.73 -28.23 31.74
CA PRO A 531 36.01 -28.68 31.21
C PRO A 531 35.93 -29.02 29.72
N ILE A 532 36.81 -28.42 28.91
CA ILE A 532 36.75 -28.54 27.45
C ILE A 532 36.84 -29.98 26.94
N ASN A 533 37.60 -30.84 27.60
CA ASN A 533 37.72 -32.26 27.22
C ASN A 533 36.42 -33.03 27.45
N ALA A 534 35.64 -32.67 28.48
CA ALA A 534 34.37 -33.31 28.77
C ALA A 534 33.29 -32.89 27.74
N VAL A 535 33.23 -31.60 27.41
CA VAL A 535 32.31 -31.07 26.39
C VAL A 535 32.67 -31.59 24.99
N ALA A 536 33.96 -31.65 24.66
CA ALA A 536 34.44 -32.20 23.40
C ALA A 536 34.01 -33.67 23.20
N ASN A 537 34.13 -34.50 24.25
CA ASN A 537 33.68 -35.90 24.21
C ASN A 537 32.15 -36.03 24.11
N GLU A 538 31.40 -35.18 24.81
CA GLU A 538 29.93 -35.16 24.73
C GLU A 538 29.41 -34.88 23.31
N HIS A 539 30.11 -33.99 22.60
CA HIS A 539 29.71 -33.53 21.26
C HIS A 539 30.47 -34.20 20.12
N GLY A 540 31.31 -35.21 20.40
CA GLY A 540 32.06 -35.94 19.36
C GLY A 540 33.11 -35.11 18.61
N VAL A 541 33.67 -34.08 19.24
CA VAL A 541 34.62 -33.14 18.62
C VAL A 541 36.01 -33.29 19.23
N GLU A 542 37.06 -33.03 18.45
CA GLU A 542 38.39 -32.89 19.02
C GLU A 542 38.48 -31.68 19.97
N PRO A 543 39.07 -31.82 21.18
CA PRO A 543 39.19 -30.72 22.14
C PRO A 543 39.96 -29.50 21.58
N ALA A 544 40.91 -29.73 20.67
CA ALA A 544 41.63 -28.66 20.00
C ALA A 544 40.71 -27.83 19.09
N LYS A 545 39.81 -28.51 18.36
CA LYS A 545 38.86 -27.86 17.46
C LYS A 545 37.79 -27.08 18.21
N LEU A 546 37.29 -27.62 19.32
CA LEU A 546 36.36 -26.91 20.19
C LEU A 546 37.01 -25.66 20.82
N ARG A 547 38.32 -25.71 21.11
CA ARG A 547 39.08 -24.56 21.62
C ARG A 547 39.18 -23.45 20.58
N GLU A 548 39.52 -23.81 19.35
CA GLU A 548 39.58 -22.89 18.21
C GLU A 548 38.24 -22.18 17.98
N LEU A 549 37.14 -22.93 17.91
CA LEU A 549 35.80 -22.39 17.70
C LEU A 549 35.37 -21.44 18.82
N LYS A 550 35.65 -21.80 20.09
CA LYS A 550 35.39 -20.95 21.26
C LYS A 550 36.16 -19.63 21.20
N ASP A 551 37.43 -19.65 20.75
CA ASP A 551 38.25 -18.44 20.65
C ASP A 551 37.77 -17.52 19.51
N ILE A 552 37.38 -18.08 18.36
CA ILE A 552 36.75 -17.34 17.25
C ILE A 552 35.44 -16.69 17.72
N TYR A 553 34.57 -17.45 18.40
CA TYR A 553 33.30 -16.94 18.92
C TYR A 553 33.49 -15.78 19.91
N LYS A 554 34.47 -15.87 20.80
CA LYS A 554 34.83 -14.75 21.71
C LYS A 554 35.35 -13.53 20.96
N ALA A 555 36.18 -13.72 19.93
CA ALA A 555 36.72 -12.62 19.15
C ALA A 555 35.61 -11.88 18.38
N ALA A 556 34.69 -12.61 17.75
CA ALA A 556 33.53 -12.05 17.06
C ALA A 556 32.59 -11.30 18.02
N GLY A 557 32.30 -11.88 19.19
CA GLY A 557 31.49 -11.21 20.22
C GLY A 557 32.11 -9.90 20.73
N ARG A 558 33.43 -9.88 20.93
CA ARG A 558 34.15 -8.65 21.34
C ARG A 558 34.15 -7.59 20.26
N ALA A 559 34.35 -7.98 19.00
CA ALA A 559 34.29 -7.05 17.87
C ALA A 559 32.90 -6.42 17.71
N ALA A 560 31.83 -7.20 17.92
CA ALA A 560 30.45 -6.70 17.87
C ALA A 560 30.13 -5.71 19.01
N LEU A 561 30.77 -5.86 20.17
CA LEU A 561 30.64 -4.96 21.31
C LEU A 561 31.56 -3.72 21.24
N GLY A 562 32.35 -3.57 20.16
CA GLY A 562 33.26 -2.44 19.96
C GLY A 562 34.52 -2.48 20.84
N THR A 563 34.76 -3.58 21.56
CA THR A 563 35.97 -3.80 22.38
C THR A 563 37.01 -4.57 21.58
N ARG A 564 38.13 -3.92 21.22
CA ARG A 564 39.28 -4.62 20.63
C ARG A 564 40.04 -5.43 21.67
#